data_AF-L0JWY5-F1
#
_entry.id   AF-L0JWY5-F1
#
_cell.length_a   1.000
_cell.length_b   1.000
_cell.length_c   1.000
_cell.angle_alpha   90.00
_cell.angle_beta   90.00
_cell.angle_gamma   90.00
#
_symmetry.space_group_name_H-M   'P 1'
#
loop_
_entity.id
_entity.type
_entity.pdbx_description
1 polymer ?
#
loop_
_entity_poly.entity_id
_entity_poly.type
_entity_poly.pdbx_seq_one_letter_code
_entity_poly.pdbx_strand_id
1 'polypeptide(L)'
;MPECAHCGEEYPAPGPYKSHVLTCANENGAVPADEPIEESDAQSGPEGASGPRARASESNPGTEAEAGGTIDQQVERVVDDRLETLEDDLEQLSDDIDELENFATISLGERRLDQAEANLSEFSQSLTELSERALEQVNNLESRLEFQTVVLATALDALADADVDIDTEPIRAYQQEQIVTEQSPSQRLEDAIENLES
;
A
#
# COMPACT_ATOMS: atom_id res chain seq x y z
N MET A 1 -32.14 4.21 -4.98
CA MET A 1 -31.03 3.27 -5.23
C MET A 1 -29.86 3.74 -4.38
N PRO A 2 -28.92 2.90 -3.93
CA PRO A 2 -27.73 3.41 -3.25
C PRO A 2 -26.92 4.28 -4.22
N GLU A 3 -26.64 5.51 -3.82
CA GLU A 3 -25.89 6.51 -4.58
C GLU A 3 -24.52 6.70 -3.93
N CYS A 4 -23.47 6.80 -4.74
CA CYS A 4 -22.14 7.06 -4.22
C CYS A 4 -22.05 8.55 -3.85
N ALA A 5 -21.80 8.86 -2.57
CA ALA A 5 -21.70 10.25 -2.11
C ALA A 5 -20.51 11.03 -2.72
N HIS A 6 -19.54 10.32 -3.33
CA HIS A 6 -18.35 10.92 -3.92
C HIS A 6 -18.46 11.23 -5.42
N CYS A 7 -19.18 10.42 -6.21
CA CYS A 7 -19.32 10.62 -7.66
C CYS A 7 -20.77 10.77 -8.14
N GLY A 8 -21.76 10.54 -7.27
CA GLY A 8 -23.18 10.66 -7.61
C GLY A 8 -23.74 9.53 -8.49
N GLU A 9 -22.98 8.47 -8.77
CA GLU A 9 -23.47 7.35 -9.57
C GLU A 9 -24.43 6.45 -8.78
N GLU A 10 -25.58 6.14 -9.41
CA GLU A 10 -26.62 5.27 -8.85
C GLU A 10 -26.38 3.81 -9.25
N TYR A 11 -26.41 2.91 -8.26
CA TYR A 11 -26.17 1.49 -8.50
C TYR A 11 -27.44 0.64 -8.27
N PRO A 12 -27.82 -0.24 -9.22
CA PRO A 12 -29.04 -1.03 -9.09
C PRO A 12 -28.91 -2.22 -8.12
N ALA A 13 -27.70 -2.58 -7.68
CA ALA A 13 -27.45 -3.70 -6.78
C ALA A 13 -26.33 -3.38 -5.76
N PRO A 14 -26.37 -3.98 -4.54
CA PRO A 14 -25.43 -3.66 -3.46
C PRO A 14 -24.01 -4.19 -3.68
N GLY A 15 -23.82 -5.18 -4.57
CA GLY A 15 -22.50 -5.70 -4.96
C GLY A 15 -21.62 -4.67 -5.66
N PRO A 16 -22.03 -4.14 -6.83
CA PRO A 16 -21.25 -3.15 -7.58
C PRO A 16 -21.08 -1.82 -6.84
N TYR A 17 -22.03 -1.47 -5.95
CA TYR A 17 -21.91 -0.29 -5.09
C TYR A 17 -20.70 -0.35 -4.15
N LYS A 18 -20.47 -1.50 -3.49
CA LYS A 18 -19.36 -1.65 -2.54
C LYS A 18 -17.99 -1.59 -3.22
N SER A 19 -17.84 -2.24 -4.38
CA SER A 19 -16.58 -2.18 -5.13
C SER A 19 -16.29 -0.78 -5.64
N HIS A 20 -17.33 -0.06 -6.11
CA HIS A 20 -17.17 1.28 -6.63
C HIS A 20 -16.84 2.33 -5.56
N VAL A 21 -17.45 2.25 -4.37
CA VAL A 21 -17.11 3.15 -3.24
C VAL A 21 -15.65 2.96 -2.81
N LEU A 22 -15.11 1.74 -2.85
CA LEU A 22 -13.71 1.44 -2.50
C LEU A 22 -12.72 2.01 -3.52
N THR A 23 -13.05 2.01 -4.81
CA THR A 23 -12.16 2.55 -5.86
C THR A 23 -12.29 4.07 -6.00
N CYS A 24 -13.53 4.60 -5.93
CA CYS A 24 -13.81 6.04 -6.09
C CYS A 24 -13.17 6.88 -4.97
N ALA A 25 -13.04 6.33 -3.76
CA ALA A 25 -12.34 7.00 -2.65
C ALA A 25 -10.81 7.04 -2.83
N ASN A 26 -10.24 6.15 -3.66
CA ASN A 26 -8.79 5.99 -3.80
C ASN A 26 -8.22 6.76 -5.01
N GLU A 27 -9.01 7.00 -6.05
CA GLU A 27 -8.53 7.63 -7.30
C GLU A 27 -8.38 9.16 -7.23
N ASN A 28 -9.10 9.85 -6.32
CA ASN A 28 -9.02 11.32 -6.19
C ASN A 28 -7.97 11.81 -5.17
N GLY A 29 -7.16 10.90 -4.60
CA GLY A 29 -6.06 11.22 -3.68
C GLY A 29 -4.69 11.37 -4.33
N ALA A 30 -4.57 11.24 -5.65
CA ALA A 30 -3.32 11.41 -6.36
C ALA A 30 -3.08 12.90 -6.66
N VAL A 31 -2.17 13.52 -5.90
CA VAL A 31 -1.52 14.77 -6.31
C VAL A 31 -0.83 14.50 -7.66
N PRO A 32 -1.10 15.26 -8.74
CA PRO A 32 -0.45 15.03 -10.01
C PRO A 32 1.04 15.35 -9.91
N ALA A 33 1.87 14.39 -10.29
CA ALA A 33 3.31 14.56 -10.44
C ALA A 33 3.59 15.33 -11.74
N ASP A 34 3.60 16.66 -11.68
CA ASP A 34 4.16 17.53 -12.72
C ASP A 34 4.33 18.95 -12.17
N GLU A 35 5.50 19.27 -11.61
CA GLU A 35 6.15 20.59 -11.72
C GLU A 35 7.68 20.44 -11.54
N PRO A 36 8.50 21.23 -12.27
CA PRO A 36 9.92 20.94 -12.49
C PRO A 36 10.82 21.49 -11.37
N ILE A 37 11.85 20.74 -11.03
CA ILE A 37 12.95 21.18 -10.17
C ILE A 37 13.87 22.09 -11.02
N GLU A 38 13.82 23.40 -10.81
CA GLU A 38 14.87 24.30 -11.29
C GLU A 38 16.02 24.36 -10.27
N GLU A 39 17.22 24.00 -10.75
CA GLU A 39 18.49 24.24 -10.09
C GLU A 39 18.74 25.75 -9.90
N SER A 40 19.30 26.14 -8.77
CA SER A 40 20.12 27.35 -8.66
C SER A 40 21.17 27.21 -7.56
N ASP A 41 22.42 27.27 -8.01
CA ASP A 41 23.68 27.33 -7.26
C ASP A 41 23.69 28.33 -6.09
N ALA A 42 24.36 27.96 -4.99
CA ALA A 42 25.25 28.86 -4.24
C ALA A 42 26.06 28.13 -3.15
N GLN A 43 27.25 27.67 -3.55
CA GLN A 43 28.53 27.88 -2.87
C GLN A 43 28.52 28.72 -1.57
N SER A 44 28.99 28.15 -0.44
CA SER A 44 30.07 28.67 0.44
C SER A 44 30.02 28.04 1.85
N GLY A 45 31.16 27.51 2.34
CA GLY A 45 31.39 27.27 3.77
C GLY A 45 31.53 28.60 4.55
N PRO A 46 31.65 28.60 5.90
CA PRO A 46 32.91 28.17 6.51
C PRO A 46 32.85 27.62 7.96
N GLU A 47 33.97 27.00 8.36
CA GLU A 47 34.44 26.85 9.74
C GLU A 47 34.92 28.19 10.31
N GLY A 48 34.82 28.43 11.62
CA GLY A 48 35.49 29.58 12.23
C GLY A 48 35.20 29.83 13.72
N ALA A 49 36.08 29.31 14.57
CA ALA A 49 36.08 29.52 16.01
C ALA A 49 36.61 30.92 16.45
N SER A 50 36.03 31.40 17.55
CA SER A 50 36.59 32.19 18.67
C SER A 50 37.74 33.20 18.46
N GLY A 51 37.49 34.45 18.90
CA GLY A 51 38.56 35.39 19.29
C GLY A 51 38.03 36.79 19.71
N PRO A 52 38.38 37.33 20.89
CA PRO A 52 37.75 38.53 21.48
C PRO A 52 38.47 39.83 21.10
N ARG A 53 37.75 40.96 21.11
CA ARG A 53 38.35 42.31 21.11
C ARG A 53 37.74 43.22 22.17
N ALA A 54 38.62 43.80 22.96
CA ALA A 54 38.37 44.73 24.04
C ALA A 54 38.47 46.20 23.58
N ARG A 55 37.90 47.08 24.43
CA ARG A 55 37.99 48.55 24.53
C ARG A 55 37.16 49.36 23.52
N ALA A 56 36.47 50.43 23.90
CA ALA A 56 36.78 51.40 24.94
C ALA A 56 35.55 51.98 25.65
N SER A 57 35.71 52.28 26.94
CA SER A 57 34.93 53.27 27.67
C SER A 57 35.10 54.65 27.04
N GLU A 58 33.98 55.35 26.83
CA GLU A 58 33.94 56.80 26.95
C GLU A 58 32.69 57.19 27.76
N SER A 59 32.94 58.08 28.71
CA SER A 59 32.09 58.43 29.83
C SER A 59 31.00 59.42 29.43
N ASN A 60 29.83 59.22 30.03
CA ASN A 60 28.79 60.20 30.41
C ASN A 60 29.05 61.69 30.10
N PRO A 61 27.97 62.41 29.77
CA PRO A 61 27.53 63.46 30.67
C PRO A 61 26.12 63.17 31.17
N GLY A 62 25.96 63.21 32.49
CA GLY A 62 24.66 63.15 33.11
C GLY A 62 23.81 64.35 32.70
N THR A 63 22.54 64.06 32.46
CA THR A 63 21.46 65.01 32.68
C THR A 63 20.31 64.20 33.28
N GLU A 64 20.22 64.31 34.60
CA GLU A 64 18.99 64.49 35.37
C GLU A 64 17.78 63.65 34.94
N ALA A 65 17.37 62.77 35.86
CA ALA A 65 16.06 62.17 35.89
C ALA A 65 14.96 63.25 35.79
N GLU A 66 14.33 63.36 34.62
CA GLU A 66 12.93 63.76 34.51
C GLU A 66 12.12 62.55 34.06
N ALA A 67 11.37 62.01 35.01
CA ALA A 67 10.32 61.03 34.78
C ALA A 67 9.25 61.67 33.87
N GLY A 68 9.20 61.26 32.60
CA GLY A 68 8.19 61.76 31.67
C GLY A 68 8.47 61.40 30.21
N GLY A 69 8.79 60.14 29.91
CA GLY A 69 8.59 59.66 28.54
C GLY A 69 7.13 59.90 28.18
N THR A 70 6.86 60.56 27.06
CA THR A 70 5.49 60.88 26.65
C THR A 70 4.68 59.58 26.63
N ILE A 71 3.39 59.66 26.95
CA ILE A 71 2.49 58.49 27.00
C ILE A 71 2.67 57.62 25.75
N ASP A 72 2.92 58.24 24.59
CA ASP A 72 3.22 57.58 23.32
C ASP A 72 4.43 56.63 23.39
N GLN A 73 5.55 57.01 23.99
CA GLN A 73 6.73 56.12 24.13
C GLN A 73 6.48 54.95 25.09
N GLN A 74 5.53 55.11 26.02
CA GLN A 74 5.17 54.05 26.95
C GLN A 74 4.13 53.10 26.34
N VAL A 75 3.25 53.62 25.49
CA VAL A 75 2.33 52.83 24.68
C VAL A 75 3.11 52.04 23.63
N GLU A 76 4.05 52.66 22.91
CA GLU A 76 4.88 52.01 21.90
C GLU A 76 5.65 50.82 22.49
N ARG A 77 6.31 50.99 23.63
CA ARG A 77 6.98 49.88 24.34
C ARG A 77 6.03 48.74 24.72
N VAL A 78 4.84 49.05 25.24
CA VAL A 78 3.87 48.02 25.64
C VAL A 78 3.30 47.30 24.42
N VAL A 79 3.14 48.01 23.29
CA VAL A 79 2.72 47.42 22.03
C VAL A 79 3.82 46.51 21.49
N ASP A 80 5.08 46.95 21.49
CA ASP A 80 6.22 46.14 21.03
C ASP A 80 6.41 44.89 21.89
N ASP A 81 6.42 45.01 23.22
CA ASP A 81 6.50 43.85 24.14
C ASP A 81 5.33 42.87 23.89
N ARG A 82 4.14 43.39 23.58
CA ARG A 82 2.96 42.56 23.29
C ARG A 82 3.02 41.92 21.91
N LEU A 83 3.60 42.59 20.92
CA LEU A 83 3.84 42.04 19.59
C LEU A 83 4.88 40.94 19.65
N GLU A 84 5.99 41.14 20.36
CA GLU A 84 7.02 40.11 20.59
C GLU A 84 6.42 38.88 21.28
N THR A 85 5.62 39.07 22.33
CA THR A 85 4.91 37.95 22.98
C THR A 85 3.97 37.22 22.02
N LEU A 86 3.27 37.96 21.15
CA LEU A 86 2.35 37.36 20.18
C LEU A 86 3.09 36.64 19.05
N GLU A 87 4.27 37.13 18.66
CA GLU A 87 5.15 36.46 17.69
C GLU A 87 5.69 35.15 18.27
N ASP A 88 6.15 35.15 19.52
CA ASP A 88 6.58 33.95 20.25
C ASP A 88 5.42 32.94 20.40
N ASP A 89 4.23 33.41 20.79
CA ASP A 89 3.04 32.56 20.91
C ASP A 89 2.67 31.95 19.54
N LEU A 90 2.77 32.72 18.45
CA LEU A 90 2.48 32.24 17.10
C LEU A 90 3.50 31.24 16.59
N GLU A 91 4.78 31.46 16.87
CA GLU A 91 5.85 30.50 16.54
C GLU A 91 5.63 29.18 17.29
N GLN A 92 5.32 29.26 18.59
CA GLN A 92 5.01 28.07 19.38
C GLN A 92 3.75 27.34 18.88
N LEU A 93 2.68 28.06 18.52
CA LEU A 93 1.48 27.48 17.94
C LEU A 93 1.75 26.84 16.57
N SER A 94 2.68 27.39 15.78
CA SER A 94 3.10 26.80 14.52
C SER A 94 3.81 25.46 14.75
N ASP A 95 4.76 25.42 15.70
CA ASP A 95 5.47 24.20 16.06
C ASP A 95 4.52 23.12 16.58
N ASP A 96 3.55 23.50 17.43
CA ASP A 96 2.53 22.58 17.95
C ASP A 96 1.65 22.00 16.82
N ILE A 97 1.33 22.81 15.80
CA ILE A 97 0.57 22.36 14.61
C ILE A 97 1.39 21.36 13.80
N ASP A 98 2.66 21.65 13.54
CA ASP A 98 3.56 20.75 12.81
C ASP A 98 3.73 19.41 13.54
N GLU A 99 3.82 19.43 14.88
CA GLU A 99 3.87 18.19 15.68
C GLU A 99 2.56 17.39 15.57
N LEU A 100 1.41 18.07 15.61
CA LEU A 100 0.10 17.42 15.43
C LEU A 100 -0.09 16.82 14.04
N GLU A 101 0.36 17.50 12.98
CA GLU A 101 0.33 16.97 11.62
C GLU A 101 1.22 15.73 11.47
N ASN A 102 2.40 15.75 12.07
CA ASN A 102 3.28 14.58 12.13
C ASN A 102 2.63 13.42 12.90
N PHE A 103 2.02 13.68 14.05
CA PHE A 103 1.30 12.66 14.82
C PHE A 103 0.12 12.07 14.04
N ALA A 104 -0.65 12.92 13.35
CA ALA A 104 -1.76 12.48 12.51
C ALA A 104 -1.27 11.61 11.34
N THR A 105 -0.16 11.98 10.70
CA THR A 105 0.46 11.23 9.62
C THR A 105 0.94 9.86 10.09
N ILE A 106 1.64 9.81 11.22
CA ILE A 106 2.11 8.55 11.83
C ILE A 106 0.92 7.66 12.19
N SER A 107 -0.11 8.22 12.85
CA SER A 107 -1.30 7.47 13.26
C SER A 107 -2.10 6.92 12.07
N LEU A 108 -2.19 7.66 10.97
CA LEU A 108 -2.82 7.19 9.74
C LEU A 108 -1.98 6.12 9.05
N GLY A 109 -0.65 6.26 9.08
CA GLY A 109 0.30 5.25 8.61
C GLY A 109 0.18 3.93 9.38
N GLU A 110 0.11 4.00 10.71
CA GLU A 110 -0.04 2.85 11.60
C GLU A 110 -1.37 2.11 11.33
N ARG A 111 -2.48 2.83 11.21
CA ARG A 111 -3.78 2.21 10.84
C ARG A 111 -3.75 1.51 9.49
N ARG A 112 -3.06 2.09 8.50
CA ARG A 112 -2.89 1.45 7.17
C ARG A 112 -2.04 0.19 7.27
N LEU A 113 -1.01 0.19 8.11
CA LEU A 113 -0.19 -0.99 8.38
C LEU A 113 -0.99 -2.09 9.07
N ASP A 114 -1.73 -1.77 10.12
CA ASP A 114 -2.58 -2.74 10.82
C ASP A 114 -3.60 -3.38 9.87
N GLN A 115 -4.20 -2.57 8.98
CA GLN A 115 -5.13 -3.07 7.98
C GLN A 115 -4.45 -3.97 6.95
N ALA A 116 -3.24 -3.62 6.51
CA ALA A 116 -2.46 -4.45 5.60
C ALA A 116 -2.06 -5.79 6.26
N GLU A 117 -1.65 -5.76 7.53
CA GLU A 117 -1.31 -6.97 8.29
C GLU A 117 -2.51 -7.89 8.46
N ALA A 118 -3.69 -7.34 8.79
CA ALA A 118 -4.93 -8.11 8.87
C ALA A 118 -5.29 -8.76 7.54
N ASN A 119 -5.22 -8.02 6.43
CA ASN A 119 -5.48 -8.54 5.08
C ASN A 119 -4.48 -9.65 4.69
N LEU A 120 -3.20 -9.48 5.02
CA LEU A 120 -2.17 -10.50 4.77
C LEU A 120 -2.42 -11.77 5.59
N SER A 121 -2.86 -11.62 6.84
CA SER A 121 -3.23 -12.76 7.69
C SER A 121 -4.43 -13.53 7.11
N GLU A 122 -5.48 -12.83 6.70
CA GLU A 122 -6.66 -13.44 6.07
C GLU A 122 -6.29 -14.12 4.74
N PHE A 123 -5.46 -13.47 3.92
CA PHE A 123 -4.97 -14.06 2.67
C PHE A 123 -4.15 -15.33 2.92
N SER A 124 -3.24 -15.33 3.91
CA SER A 124 -2.46 -16.50 4.30
C SER A 124 -3.37 -17.65 4.78
N GLN A 125 -4.43 -17.34 5.51
CA GLN A 125 -5.41 -18.33 5.94
C GLN A 125 -6.16 -18.90 4.72
N SER A 126 -6.57 -18.05 3.78
CA SER A 126 -7.24 -18.49 2.55
C SER A 126 -6.37 -19.40 1.69
N LEU A 127 -5.06 -19.13 1.61
CA LEU A 127 -4.11 -19.98 0.90
C LEU A 127 -3.93 -21.34 1.57
N THR A 128 -4.00 -21.37 2.90
CA THR A 128 -3.92 -22.61 3.67
C THR A 128 -5.18 -23.44 3.49
N GLU A 129 -6.37 -22.83 3.53
CA GLU A 129 -7.61 -23.55 3.21
C GLU A 129 -7.64 -24.05 1.76
N LEU A 130 -7.12 -23.26 0.83
CA LEU A 130 -7.02 -23.67 -0.57
C LEU A 130 -6.08 -24.87 -0.72
N SER A 131 -4.93 -24.86 -0.04
CA SER A 131 -3.99 -25.98 -0.10
C SER A 131 -4.55 -27.23 0.56
N GLU A 132 -5.27 -27.10 1.68
CA GLU A 132 -5.95 -28.22 2.33
C GLU A 132 -7.03 -28.84 1.43
N ARG A 133 -7.89 -28.01 0.82
CA ARG A 133 -8.89 -28.48 -0.15
C ARG A 133 -8.25 -29.13 -1.38
N ALA A 134 -7.15 -28.58 -1.89
CA ALA A 134 -6.43 -29.15 -3.02
C ALA A 134 -5.84 -30.53 -2.67
N LEU A 135 -5.24 -30.68 -1.49
CA LEU A 135 -4.71 -31.95 -1.01
C LEU A 135 -5.82 -32.99 -0.80
N GLU A 136 -6.96 -32.59 -0.24
CA GLU A 136 -8.13 -33.47 -0.10
C GLU A 136 -8.65 -33.95 -1.46
N GLN A 137 -8.73 -33.05 -2.45
CA GLN A 137 -9.13 -33.40 -3.82
C GLN A 137 -8.13 -34.35 -4.48
N VAL A 138 -6.83 -34.13 -4.32
CA VAL A 138 -5.78 -35.02 -4.86
C VAL A 138 -5.91 -36.41 -4.24
N ASN A 139 -6.07 -36.50 -2.93
CA ASN A 139 -6.23 -37.78 -2.23
C ASN A 139 -7.52 -38.51 -2.67
N ASN A 140 -8.62 -37.77 -2.87
CA ASN A 140 -9.86 -38.34 -3.39
C ASN A 140 -9.68 -38.91 -4.82
N LEU A 141 -8.96 -38.18 -5.68
CA LEU A 141 -8.64 -38.62 -7.03
C LEU A 141 -7.72 -39.85 -7.04
N GLU A 142 -6.71 -39.88 -6.16
CA GLU A 142 -5.81 -41.02 -5.98
C GLU A 142 -6.58 -42.26 -5.54
N SER A 143 -7.44 -42.14 -4.53
CA SER A 143 -8.31 -43.22 -4.06
C SER A 143 -9.24 -43.75 -5.18
N ARG A 144 -9.79 -42.84 -6.01
CA ARG A 144 -10.62 -43.24 -7.16
C ARG A 144 -9.81 -43.96 -8.24
N LEU A 145 -8.59 -43.50 -8.53
CA LEU A 145 -7.70 -44.14 -9.48
C LEU A 145 -7.27 -45.53 -9.01
N GLU A 146 -6.93 -45.68 -7.73
CA GLU A 146 -6.61 -46.99 -7.14
C GLU A 146 -7.78 -47.95 -7.28
N PHE A 147 -8.99 -47.51 -6.92
CA PHE A 147 -10.20 -48.32 -7.08
C PHE A 147 -10.45 -48.71 -8.54
N GLN A 148 -10.35 -47.75 -9.47
CA GLN A 148 -10.49 -48.03 -10.89
C GLN A 148 -9.43 -49.00 -11.41
N THR A 149 -8.20 -48.89 -10.93
CA THR A 149 -7.10 -49.79 -11.30
C THR A 149 -7.39 -51.21 -10.86
N VAL A 150 -7.88 -51.41 -9.62
CA VAL A 150 -8.29 -52.73 -9.14
C VAL A 150 -9.46 -53.27 -9.96
N VAL A 151 -10.48 -52.46 -10.23
CA VAL A 151 -11.63 -52.87 -11.05
C VAL A 151 -11.19 -53.26 -12.46
N LEU A 152 -10.35 -52.45 -13.11
CA LEU A 152 -9.80 -52.74 -14.45
C LEU A 152 -8.97 -54.02 -14.44
N ALA A 153 -8.10 -54.22 -13.46
CA ALA A 153 -7.33 -55.46 -13.31
C ALA A 153 -8.26 -56.67 -13.19
N THR A 154 -9.28 -56.61 -12.33
CA THR A 154 -10.25 -57.71 -12.19
C THR A 154 -11.08 -57.94 -13.45
N ALA A 155 -11.42 -56.88 -14.19
CA ALA A 155 -12.14 -57.00 -15.44
C ALA A 155 -11.27 -57.63 -16.54
N LEU A 156 -9.99 -57.27 -16.60
CA LEU A 156 -9.02 -57.87 -17.51
C LEU A 156 -8.79 -59.36 -17.19
N ASP A 157 -8.64 -59.71 -15.91
CA ASP A 157 -8.53 -61.11 -15.48
C ASP A 157 -9.78 -61.92 -15.89
N ALA A 158 -10.98 -61.37 -15.67
CA ALA A 158 -12.22 -62.03 -16.06
C ALA A 158 -12.39 -62.18 -17.59
N LEU A 159 -11.89 -61.21 -18.37
CA LEU A 159 -11.90 -61.29 -19.84
C LEU A 159 -10.88 -62.30 -20.36
N ALA A 160 -9.72 -62.40 -19.71
CA ALA A 160 -8.72 -63.43 -20.01
C ALA A 160 -9.25 -64.84 -19.72
N ASP A 161 -9.95 -65.03 -18.60
CA ASP A 161 -10.62 -66.30 -18.26
C ASP A 161 -11.74 -66.66 -19.24
N ALA A 162 -12.37 -65.65 -19.85
CA ALA A 162 -13.44 -65.81 -20.85
C ALA A 162 -12.94 -65.93 -22.30
N ASP A 163 -11.62 -65.86 -22.53
CA ASP A 163 -10.97 -65.91 -23.84
C ASP A 163 -11.53 -64.88 -24.84
N VAL A 164 -11.78 -63.66 -24.36
CA VAL A 164 -12.27 -62.53 -25.16
C VAL A 164 -11.10 -61.66 -25.60
N ASP A 165 -10.90 -61.53 -26.92
CA ASP A 165 -9.84 -60.70 -27.49
C ASP A 165 -10.21 -59.20 -27.42
N ILE A 166 -9.36 -58.38 -26.79
CA ILE A 166 -9.63 -56.96 -26.52
C ILE A 166 -8.80 -56.09 -27.47
N ASP A 167 -9.48 -55.22 -28.23
CA ASP A 167 -8.83 -54.22 -29.06
C ASP A 167 -8.24 -53.07 -28.19
N THR A 168 -6.92 -52.84 -28.31
CA THR A 168 -6.19 -51.79 -27.58
C THR A 168 -5.85 -50.58 -28.45
N GLU A 169 -6.19 -50.60 -29.74
CA GLU A 169 -5.93 -49.50 -30.68
C GLU A 169 -6.49 -48.14 -30.19
N PRO A 170 -7.74 -48.06 -29.65
CA PRO A 170 -8.31 -46.80 -29.17
C PRO A 170 -7.57 -46.22 -27.95
N ILE A 171 -7.07 -47.09 -27.06
CA ILE A 171 -6.30 -46.67 -25.88
C ILE A 171 -4.96 -46.07 -26.31
N ARG A 172 -4.33 -46.69 -27.33
CA ARG A 172 -3.07 -46.25 -27.88
C ARG A 172 -3.20 -44.90 -28.61
N ALA A 173 -4.30 -44.70 -29.34
CA ALA A 173 -4.63 -43.42 -29.97
C ALA A 173 -4.85 -42.31 -28.92
N TYR A 174 -5.59 -42.61 -27.84
CA TYR A 174 -5.84 -41.65 -26.77
C TYR A 174 -4.56 -41.23 -26.01
N GLN A 175 -3.65 -42.17 -25.75
CA GLN A 175 -2.33 -41.86 -25.15
C GLN A 175 -1.46 -40.97 -26.05
N GLN A 176 -1.58 -41.10 -27.37
CA GLN A 176 -0.86 -40.26 -28.33
C GLN A 176 -1.44 -38.85 -28.46
N GLU A 177 -2.74 -38.68 -28.27
CA GLU A 177 -3.40 -37.37 -28.31
C GLU A 177 -3.21 -36.59 -27.00
N GLN A 178 -3.03 -37.29 -25.87
CA GLN A 178 -2.87 -36.69 -24.55
C GLN A 178 -1.39 -36.46 -24.18
N ILE A 179 -0.65 -35.75 -25.04
CA ILE A 179 0.71 -35.20 -24.78
C ILE A 179 0.62 -34.03 -23.76
N VAL A 180 -0.22 -34.15 -22.73
CA VAL A 180 -0.39 -33.13 -21.69
C VAL A 180 0.79 -33.15 -20.69
N THR A 181 1.64 -34.17 -20.76
CA THR A 181 2.82 -34.35 -19.89
C THR A 181 4.13 -33.83 -20.47
N GLU A 182 4.22 -33.51 -21.76
CA GLU A 182 5.49 -33.05 -22.35
C GLU A 182 5.64 -31.52 -22.39
N GLN A 183 4.53 -30.78 -22.33
CA GLN A 183 4.56 -29.31 -22.24
C GLN A 183 4.66 -28.84 -20.79
N SER A 184 5.58 -27.90 -20.54
CA SER A 184 5.71 -27.26 -19.23
C SER A 184 4.45 -26.46 -18.87
N PRO A 185 4.12 -26.28 -17.57
CA PRO A 185 3.00 -25.42 -17.14
C PRO A 185 3.03 -24.01 -17.74
N SER A 186 4.22 -23.46 -17.92
CA SER A 186 4.49 -22.18 -18.57
C SER A 186 4.06 -22.16 -20.04
N GLN A 187 4.42 -23.18 -20.82
CA GLN A 187 4.01 -23.28 -22.24
C GLN A 187 2.49 -23.41 -22.40
N ARG A 188 1.82 -24.10 -21.47
CA ARG A 188 0.35 -24.21 -21.49
C ARG A 188 -0.35 -22.88 -21.24
N LEU A 189 0.24 -22.03 -20.41
CA LEU A 189 -0.28 -20.69 -20.16
C LEU A 189 -0.10 -19.81 -21.40
N GLU A 190 1.06 -19.90 -22.03
CA GLU A 190 1.43 -19.15 -23.23
C GLU A 190 0.54 -19.53 -24.43
N ASP A 191 0.35 -20.83 -24.69
CA ASP A 191 -0.55 -21.35 -25.72
C ASP A 191 -2.02 -20.94 -25.46
N ALA A 192 -2.45 -20.88 -24.19
CA ALA A 192 -3.80 -20.46 -23.84
C ALA A 192 -4.03 -18.95 -24.03
N ILE A 193 -2.99 -18.14 -23.77
CA ILE A 193 -3.01 -16.70 -24.04
C ILE A 193 -3.04 -16.46 -25.55
N GLU A 194 -2.21 -17.17 -26.32
CA GLU A 194 -2.12 -17.00 -27.78
C GLU A 194 -3.41 -17.42 -28.51
N ASN A 195 -4.09 -18.48 -28.04
CA ASN A 195 -5.41 -18.88 -28.58
C ASN A 195 -6.57 -17.94 -28.18
N LEU A 196 -6.41 -17.12 -27.15
CA LEU A 196 -7.40 -16.09 -26.78
C LEU A 196 -7.22 -14.80 -27.57
N GLU A 197 -6.02 -14.56 -28.11
CA GLU A 197 -5.68 -13.38 -28.91
C GLU A 197 -5.91 -13.57 -30.42
N SER A 198 -6.20 -14.79 -30.88
CA SER A 198 -6.52 -15.15 -32.28
C SER A 198 -8.01 -15.15 -32.60
#